data_AF-A0A957PJZ5-F1
#
_entry.id   AF-A0A957PJZ5-F1
#
_cell.length_a   1.000
_cell.length_b   1.000
_cell.length_c   1.000
_cell.angle_alpha   90.00
_cell.angle_beta   90.00
_cell.angle_gamma   90.00
#
_symmetry.space_group_name_H-M   'P 1'
#
loop_
_entity.id
_entity.type
_entity.pdbx_description
1 polymer ?
#
loop_
_entity_poly.entity_id
_entity_poly.type
_entity_poly.pdbx_seq_one_letter_code
_entity_poly.pdbx_strand_id
1 'polypeptide(L)'
;TVNLHTREVVAIPVGIPAVAPAAGDIVSYAAPTADCANPADAQPFALAAHADDPDKMYVGVTCTAYSSQDPAELWAWVYEFDSGDGSFTPIFNSTLNYARPKSVGLWGNCTNANCPATWRPWQDDLSLMHIVAQSSTSTDPMIIAHPQPMVTDIVFDQGDLILGIRDRVADQVGDRAGKPGDNTNARIWTAYSGGDMVRACADGAGGWTMEANAVCGGVTGAGPGTNEGPGGGEYYRDTFSLNGGTHPELNLGGLAQAPGFTTVAATTYDYAQVFEGAVRKWNNATGAQASGARIYRETGGEWEYFSKTNGLGDLEVLNEAAPLEVGNRVWTDTDSNGTQDPGEPSIAGVTVTLHDSSGAQLAAAVTDANGNYLFSNGAGTNTASVIYNISGLTYNTSGYEIRIANAEGGSQQAPLSGLFVTAANADADQRDSDGALDGTTAQVAFDTGAPGANNHTYDFGFSSTALPQIEIVKQLNTPLPVTVGALISFTIRITNTGTVSITQLPLTDVYDTTYLDYSTTADATGPNPATEP
;
A
#
# COMPACT_ATOMS: atom_id res chain seq x y z
N THR A 1 -2.11 3.71 15.19
CA THR A 1 -2.27 2.68 16.25
C THR A 1 -3.29 3.16 17.27
N VAL A 2 -3.76 2.31 18.18
CA VAL A 2 -4.73 2.67 19.24
C VAL A 2 -4.11 2.48 20.62
N ASN A 3 -4.23 3.47 21.49
CA ASN A 3 -3.95 3.33 22.90
C ASN A 3 -5.22 2.87 23.63
N LEU A 4 -5.26 1.60 24.04
CA LEU A 4 -6.42 1.02 24.70
C LEU A 4 -6.66 1.58 26.12
N HIS A 5 -5.63 2.12 26.78
CA HIS A 5 -5.76 2.68 28.12
C HIS A 5 -6.38 4.08 28.10
N THR A 6 -5.87 4.95 27.22
CA THR A 6 -6.39 6.32 27.08
C THR A 6 -7.55 6.43 26.09
N ARG A 7 -7.80 5.38 25.30
CA ARG A 7 -8.85 5.28 24.26
C ARG A 7 -8.65 6.30 23.15
N GLU A 8 -7.42 6.39 22.68
CA GLU A 8 -7.00 7.34 21.66
C GLU A 8 -6.49 6.63 20.41
N VAL A 9 -6.81 7.17 19.25
CA VAL A 9 -6.08 6.89 18.01
C VAL A 9 -4.78 7.70 18.07
N VAL A 10 -3.65 7.02 17.90
CA VAL A 10 -2.32 7.61 17.99
C VAL A 10 -1.64 7.54 16.63
N ALA A 11 -1.28 8.71 16.11
CA ALA A 11 -0.49 8.90 14.92
C ALA A 11 0.99 9.06 15.30
N ILE A 12 1.85 8.21 14.71
CA ILE A 12 3.29 8.19 14.94
C ILE A 12 3.97 8.39 13.58
N PRO A 13 4.50 9.58 13.28
CA PRO A 13 5.13 9.83 11.99
C PRO A 13 6.48 9.13 11.92
N VAL A 14 6.67 8.32 10.88
CA VAL A 14 7.93 7.61 10.66
C VAL A 14 8.76 8.22 9.53
N GLY A 15 8.22 9.14 8.73
CA GLY A 15 8.94 9.79 7.61
C GLY A 15 9.27 8.84 6.44
N ILE A 16 9.68 9.42 5.30
CA ILE A 16 10.20 8.69 4.14
C ILE A 16 11.46 9.45 3.64
N PRO A 17 12.68 8.90 3.82
CA PRO A 17 13.02 7.63 4.47
C PRO A 17 12.67 7.62 5.96
N ALA A 18 12.60 6.43 6.57
CA ALA A 18 12.22 6.28 7.95
C ALA A 18 13.17 7.03 8.90
N VAL A 19 12.64 7.94 9.71
CA VAL A 19 13.31 8.68 10.77
C VAL A 19 12.60 8.35 12.09
N ALA A 20 13.37 8.14 13.16
CA ALA A 20 12.79 7.89 14.47
C ALA A 20 11.99 9.12 14.95
N PRO A 21 10.71 8.96 15.33
CA PRO A 21 9.89 10.07 15.82
C PRO A 21 10.40 10.61 17.16
N ALA A 22 10.31 11.92 17.35
CA ALA A 22 10.41 12.55 18.65
C ALA A 22 9.04 12.50 19.37
N ALA A 23 9.06 12.60 20.70
CA ALA A 23 7.83 12.59 21.49
C ALA A 23 6.84 13.71 21.11
N GLY A 24 7.34 14.85 20.61
CA GLY A 24 6.50 15.96 20.14
C GLY A 24 5.85 15.74 18.78
N ASP A 25 6.28 14.72 18.04
CA ASP A 25 5.73 14.39 16.73
C ASP A 25 4.50 13.46 16.83
N ILE A 26 4.28 12.87 18.01
CA ILE A 26 3.16 11.96 18.27
C ILE A 26 1.89 12.78 18.51
N VAL A 27 0.84 12.49 17.75
CA VAL A 27 -0.47 13.12 17.88
C VAL A 27 -1.50 12.08 18.32
N SER A 28 -2.30 12.43 19.33
CA SER A 28 -3.37 11.58 19.85
C SER A 28 -4.73 12.22 19.60
N TYR A 29 -5.70 11.40 19.23
CA TYR A 29 -7.09 11.77 18.99
C TYR A 29 -7.99 10.92 19.86
N ALA A 30 -8.82 11.54 20.70
CA ALA A 30 -9.76 10.81 21.55
C ALA A 30 -10.82 10.13 20.68
N ALA A 31 -10.94 8.80 20.79
CA ALA A 31 -11.94 8.06 20.04
C ALA A 31 -13.36 8.39 20.53
N PRO A 32 -14.40 8.26 19.68
CA PRO A 32 -15.78 8.48 20.07
C PRO A 32 -16.22 7.59 21.22
N THR A 33 -16.94 8.19 22.18
CA THR A 33 -17.48 7.49 23.34
C THR A 33 -18.98 7.72 23.56
N ALA A 34 -19.53 8.79 23.00
CA ALA A 34 -20.90 9.23 23.29
C ALA A 34 -21.99 8.29 22.74
N ASP A 35 -21.66 7.45 21.76
CA ASP A 35 -22.59 6.53 21.12
C ASP A 35 -22.81 5.24 21.94
N CYS A 36 -22.00 5.00 22.97
CA CYS A 36 -22.26 3.95 23.94
C CYS A 36 -23.18 4.43 25.06
N ALA A 37 -24.04 3.54 25.57
CA ALA A 37 -24.98 3.85 26.65
C ALA A 37 -24.29 4.45 27.89
N ASN A 38 -23.10 3.96 28.21
CA ASN A 38 -22.14 4.63 29.08
C ASN A 38 -20.86 4.96 28.29
N PRO A 39 -20.44 6.24 28.20
CA PRO A 39 -19.19 6.61 27.54
C PRO A 39 -17.94 5.93 28.11
N ALA A 40 -17.97 5.51 29.38
CA ALA A 40 -16.88 4.77 29.99
C ALA A 40 -16.73 3.35 29.43
N ASP A 41 -17.73 2.82 28.71
CA ASP A 41 -17.75 1.46 28.17
C ASP A 41 -17.33 1.41 26.70
N ALA A 42 -17.01 2.54 26.08
CA ALA A 42 -16.50 2.61 24.72
C ALA A 42 -15.02 2.20 24.66
N GLN A 43 -14.71 1.21 23.81
CA GLN A 43 -13.36 0.71 23.64
C GLN A 43 -12.96 0.68 22.15
N PRO A 44 -12.09 1.59 21.67
CA PRO A 44 -11.53 1.51 20.33
C PRO A 44 -10.49 0.39 20.23
N PHE A 45 -10.38 -0.26 19.08
CA PHE A 45 -9.29 -1.21 18.81
C PHE A 45 -8.96 -1.30 17.32
N ALA A 46 -9.94 -1.67 16.47
CA ALA A 46 -9.68 -1.87 15.04
C ALA A 46 -9.26 -0.58 14.35
N LEU A 47 -8.29 -0.70 13.44
CA LEU A 47 -7.87 0.35 12.51
C LEU A 47 -7.76 -0.24 11.11
N ALA A 48 -8.29 0.47 10.11
CA ALA A 48 -8.06 0.14 8.72
C ALA A 48 -7.75 1.39 7.90
N ALA A 49 -6.85 1.26 6.93
CA ALA A 49 -6.53 2.36 6.03
C ALA A 49 -7.72 2.70 5.11
N HIS A 50 -7.90 3.98 4.82
CA HIS A 50 -8.81 4.42 3.77
C HIS A 50 -8.11 4.28 2.41
N ALA A 51 -8.70 3.53 1.47
CA ALA A 51 -8.03 3.18 0.22
C ALA A 51 -7.73 4.38 -0.69
N ASP A 52 -8.60 5.41 -0.64
CA ASP A 52 -8.54 6.55 -1.57
C ASP A 52 -8.03 7.85 -0.92
N ASP A 53 -7.79 7.85 0.40
CA ASP A 53 -7.45 9.07 1.13
C ASP A 53 -6.43 8.77 2.24
N PRO A 54 -5.17 9.18 2.09
CA PRO A 54 -4.11 8.87 3.05
C PRO A 54 -4.31 9.57 4.41
N ASP A 55 -5.12 10.63 4.47
CA ASP A 55 -5.40 11.35 5.70
C ASP A 55 -6.57 10.72 6.49
N LYS A 56 -7.24 9.71 5.93
CA LYS A 56 -8.38 9.04 6.55
C LYS A 56 -8.10 7.59 6.93
N MET A 57 -8.79 7.13 7.97
CA MET A 57 -8.80 5.74 8.42
C MET A 57 -10.18 5.34 8.90
N TYR A 58 -10.43 4.04 9.02
CA TYR A 58 -11.58 3.50 9.72
C TYR A 58 -11.19 3.06 11.13
N VAL A 59 -12.05 3.34 12.10
CA VAL A 59 -11.81 3.05 13.52
C VAL A 59 -12.98 2.26 14.08
N GLY A 60 -12.71 1.05 14.56
CA GLY A 60 -13.72 0.21 15.20
C GLY A 60 -13.77 0.45 16.71
N VAL A 61 -14.98 0.64 17.23
CA VAL A 61 -15.25 0.84 18.66
C VAL A 61 -16.29 -0.18 19.14
N THR A 62 -16.01 -0.81 20.28
CA THR A 62 -16.97 -1.72 20.94
C THR A 62 -17.58 -1.03 22.15
N CYS A 63 -18.92 -1.01 22.24
CA CYS A 63 -19.60 -0.70 23.49
C CYS A 63 -19.67 -1.97 24.33
N THR A 64 -18.95 -1.96 25.45
CA THR A 64 -18.63 -3.16 26.22
C THR A 64 -19.69 -3.54 27.25
N ALA A 65 -20.64 -2.65 27.53
CA ALA A 65 -21.65 -2.79 28.58
C ALA A 65 -21.07 -3.15 29.97
N TYR A 66 -19.79 -2.85 30.21
CA TYR A 66 -19.10 -3.18 31.47
C TYR A 66 -19.82 -2.58 32.68
N SER A 67 -20.32 -1.35 32.55
CA SER A 67 -20.93 -0.63 33.66
C SER A 67 -22.33 -1.12 34.01
N SER A 68 -23.14 -1.48 33.01
CA SER A 68 -24.54 -1.90 33.20
C SER A 68 -24.68 -3.42 33.39
N GLN A 69 -23.74 -4.19 32.83
CA GLN A 69 -23.85 -5.64 32.65
C GLN A 69 -25.12 -6.05 31.88
N ASP A 70 -25.67 -5.16 31.04
CA ASP A 70 -26.81 -5.46 30.15
C ASP A 70 -26.32 -5.86 28.74
N PRO A 71 -26.50 -7.11 28.30
CA PRO A 71 -26.13 -7.53 26.95
C PRO A 71 -26.83 -6.77 25.82
N ALA A 72 -27.96 -6.10 26.07
CA ALA A 72 -28.64 -5.27 25.08
C ALA A 72 -27.84 -3.98 24.74
N GLU A 73 -26.87 -3.60 25.58
CA GLU A 73 -25.99 -2.44 25.38
C GLU A 73 -24.66 -2.82 24.72
N LEU A 74 -24.51 -4.06 24.24
CA LEU A 74 -23.37 -4.47 23.42
C LEU A 74 -23.54 -4.01 21.98
N TRP A 75 -22.62 -3.18 21.51
CA TRP A 75 -22.64 -2.62 20.15
C TRP A 75 -21.26 -2.63 19.51
N ALA A 76 -21.24 -2.80 18.20
CA ALA A 76 -20.12 -2.49 17.34
C ALA A 76 -20.38 -1.17 16.61
N TRP A 77 -19.38 -0.31 16.54
CA TRP A 77 -19.38 0.93 15.76
C TRP A 77 -18.15 0.97 14.86
N VAL A 78 -18.30 1.55 13.68
CA VAL A 78 -17.17 1.96 12.85
C VAL A 78 -17.33 3.43 12.50
N TYR A 79 -16.22 4.16 12.64
CA TYR A 79 -16.11 5.57 12.29
C TYR A 79 -15.11 5.74 11.17
N GLU A 80 -15.40 6.65 10.24
CA GLU A 80 -14.37 7.28 9.42
C GLU A 80 -13.68 8.35 10.28
N PHE A 81 -12.37 8.25 10.41
CA PHE A 81 -11.51 9.19 11.13
C PHE A 81 -10.70 10.00 10.12
N ASP A 82 -10.74 11.32 10.23
CA ASP A 82 -9.94 12.26 9.43
C ASP A 82 -8.83 12.84 10.30
N SER A 83 -7.57 12.60 9.92
CA SER A 83 -6.41 13.07 10.67
C SER A 83 -6.04 14.53 10.41
N GLY A 84 -6.60 15.15 9.37
CA GLY A 84 -6.40 16.56 9.05
C GLY A 84 -7.13 17.50 10.02
N ASP A 85 -8.33 17.11 10.47
CA ASP A 85 -9.12 17.88 11.44
C ASP A 85 -9.41 17.13 12.77
N GLY A 86 -9.06 15.85 12.84
CA GLY A 86 -9.27 15.00 14.02
C GLY A 86 -10.71 14.52 14.20
N SER A 87 -11.57 14.67 13.20
CA SER A 87 -13.00 14.32 13.28
C SER A 87 -13.24 12.82 13.13
N PHE A 88 -14.35 12.36 13.73
CA PHE A 88 -14.83 10.98 13.61
C PHE A 88 -16.29 11.02 13.16
N THR A 89 -16.59 10.39 12.04
CA THR A 89 -17.94 10.30 11.46
C THR A 89 -18.43 8.85 11.54
N PRO A 90 -19.55 8.55 12.23
CA PRO A 90 -20.07 7.19 12.30
C PRO A 90 -20.58 6.76 10.93
N ILE A 91 -20.14 5.58 10.47
CA ILE A 91 -20.53 5.03 9.17
C ILE A 91 -21.26 3.69 9.29
N PHE A 92 -21.06 2.98 10.40
CA PHE A 92 -21.71 1.70 10.67
C PHE A 92 -21.94 1.52 12.16
N ASN A 93 -23.07 0.91 12.52
CA ASN A 93 -23.31 0.39 13.85
C ASN A 93 -24.21 -0.84 13.80
N SER A 94 -24.07 -1.71 14.80
CA SER A 94 -24.98 -2.83 15.00
C SER A 94 -24.92 -3.33 16.45
N THR A 95 -26.04 -3.89 16.91
CA THR A 95 -26.09 -4.62 18.18
C THR A 95 -25.37 -5.96 18.08
N LEU A 96 -24.65 -6.35 19.13
CA LEU A 96 -23.98 -7.65 19.24
C LEU A 96 -24.78 -8.63 20.11
N ASN A 97 -26.09 -8.72 19.86
CA ASN A 97 -27.04 -9.53 20.65
C ASN A 97 -27.68 -10.68 19.85
N TYR A 98 -27.13 -10.99 18.68
CA TYR A 98 -27.61 -12.06 17.83
C TYR A 98 -27.31 -13.45 18.39
N ALA A 99 -28.03 -14.45 17.89
CA ALA A 99 -27.92 -15.82 18.39
C ALA A 99 -26.56 -16.41 18.03
N ARG A 100 -25.87 -16.93 19.04
CA ARG A 100 -24.59 -17.64 18.91
C ARG A 100 -24.63 -18.85 19.83
N PRO A 101 -24.37 -20.07 19.35
CA PRO A 101 -24.59 -21.30 20.08
C PRO A 101 -23.53 -21.52 21.18
N LYS A 102 -22.59 -22.44 21.01
CA LYS A 102 -21.54 -22.79 21.98
C LYS A 102 -20.17 -22.70 21.32
N SER A 103 -19.17 -22.17 22.01
CA SER A 103 -17.84 -21.97 21.41
C SER A 103 -17.11 -23.27 21.04
N VAL A 104 -17.47 -24.39 21.69
CA VAL A 104 -16.89 -25.72 21.42
C VAL A 104 -17.94 -26.82 21.61
N GLY A 105 -17.95 -27.81 20.71
CA GLY A 105 -18.92 -28.90 20.71
C GLY A 105 -18.40 -30.34 20.67
N LEU A 106 -17.10 -30.60 20.64
CA LEU A 106 -16.53 -31.96 20.74
C LEU A 106 -15.73 -32.12 22.04
N TRP A 107 -16.18 -33.06 22.88
CA TRP A 107 -15.51 -33.56 24.09
C TRP A 107 -15.49 -32.58 25.29
N GLY A 108 -15.84 -33.08 26.48
CA GLY A 108 -15.90 -32.32 27.73
C GLY A 108 -17.33 -31.99 28.20
N ASN A 109 -17.44 -31.32 29.35
CA ASN A 109 -18.71 -30.92 29.98
C ASN A 109 -19.37 -29.67 29.34
N CYS A 110 -18.91 -29.25 28.15
CA CYS A 110 -19.41 -28.05 27.48
C CYS A 110 -20.79 -28.26 26.83
N THR A 111 -21.72 -27.41 27.20
CA THR A 111 -23.08 -27.31 26.66
C THR A 111 -23.37 -25.84 26.34
N ASN A 112 -24.48 -25.55 25.62
CA ASN A 112 -24.90 -24.16 25.40
C ASN A 112 -25.11 -23.38 26.71
N ALA A 113 -25.41 -24.06 27.82
CA ALA A 113 -25.60 -23.42 29.11
C ALA A 113 -24.28 -23.08 29.82
N ASN A 114 -23.24 -23.92 29.67
CA ASN A 114 -22.01 -23.81 30.46
C ASN A 114 -20.78 -23.35 29.66
N CYS A 115 -20.86 -23.40 28.32
CA CYS A 115 -19.85 -22.85 27.42
C CYS A 115 -20.54 -22.09 26.26
N PRO A 116 -21.33 -21.04 26.57
CA PRO A 116 -22.06 -20.30 25.55
C PRO A 116 -21.12 -19.53 24.63
N ALA A 117 -21.51 -19.37 23.37
CA ALA A 117 -20.90 -18.42 22.45
C ALA A 117 -21.59 -17.04 22.47
N THR A 118 -22.76 -16.92 23.11
CA THR A 118 -23.48 -15.65 23.19
C THR A 118 -22.61 -14.56 23.82
N TRP A 119 -22.51 -13.43 23.14
CA TRP A 119 -21.75 -12.27 23.60
C TRP A 119 -22.21 -11.81 24.99
N ARG A 120 -21.24 -11.43 25.82
CA ARG A 120 -21.42 -10.99 27.19
C ARG A 120 -20.80 -9.61 27.41
N PRO A 121 -21.41 -8.79 28.28
CA PRO A 121 -20.79 -7.59 28.81
C PRO A 121 -19.38 -7.88 29.32
N TRP A 122 -18.51 -6.90 29.22
CA TRP A 122 -17.16 -7.06 29.71
C TRP A 122 -17.14 -7.33 31.21
N GLN A 123 -16.25 -8.21 31.65
CA GLN A 123 -16.10 -8.60 33.04
C GLN A 123 -14.62 -8.86 33.36
N ASP A 124 -14.19 -8.41 34.53
CA ASP A 124 -12.83 -8.64 35.03
C ASP A 124 -12.81 -9.65 36.19
N ASP A 125 -13.92 -9.82 36.92
CA ASP A 125 -14.08 -10.87 37.91
C ASP A 125 -14.39 -12.20 37.21
N LEU A 126 -13.34 -12.99 37.00
CA LEU A 126 -13.45 -14.32 36.40
C LEU A 126 -14.45 -15.24 37.13
N SER A 127 -14.71 -15.03 38.43
CA SER A 127 -15.66 -15.87 39.17
C SER A 127 -17.13 -15.69 38.74
N LEU A 128 -17.43 -14.58 38.06
CA LEU A 128 -18.76 -14.30 37.48
C LEU A 128 -18.92 -14.87 36.07
N MET A 129 -17.86 -15.47 35.51
CA MET A 129 -17.87 -16.01 34.15
C MET A 129 -18.30 -17.48 34.11
N HIS A 130 -18.58 -17.99 32.91
CA HIS A 130 -18.96 -19.39 32.73
C HIS A 130 -17.71 -20.26 32.80
N ILE A 131 -17.63 -21.04 33.88
CA ILE A 131 -16.49 -21.88 34.18
C ILE A 131 -16.97 -23.32 34.39
N VAL A 132 -16.33 -24.27 33.73
CA VAL A 132 -16.65 -25.69 33.86
C VAL A 132 -15.38 -26.53 33.98
N ALA A 133 -15.41 -27.58 34.79
CA ALA A 133 -14.29 -28.52 34.86
C ALA A 133 -14.21 -29.33 33.55
N GLN A 134 -13.01 -29.43 32.96
CA GLN A 134 -12.79 -30.18 31.72
C GLN A 134 -13.17 -31.66 31.84
N SER A 135 -12.96 -32.27 33.02
CA SER A 135 -13.50 -33.58 33.37
C SER A 135 -13.95 -33.67 34.83
N SER A 136 -14.39 -34.85 35.27
CA SER A 136 -14.88 -35.11 36.63
C SER A 136 -13.79 -35.24 37.71
N THR A 137 -12.51 -35.19 37.35
CA THR A 137 -11.39 -35.27 38.31
C THR A 137 -10.98 -33.91 38.86
N SER A 138 -10.57 -33.85 40.13
CA SER A 138 -10.28 -32.60 40.84
C SER A 138 -8.99 -31.88 40.41
N THR A 139 -8.21 -32.48 39.50
CA THR A 139 -6.90 -32.00 39.02
C THR A 139 -6.94 -31.41 37.60
N ASP A 140 -8.10 -31.44 36.94
CA ASP A 140 -8.23 -31.05 35.54
C ASP A 140 -8.32 -29.53 35.36
N PRO A 141 -7.89 -29.00 34.20
CA PRO A 141 -8.00 -27.58 33.94
C PRO A 141 -9.46 -27.13 33.97
N MET A 142 -9.64 -25.89 34.39
CA MET A 142 -10.92 -25.20 34.31
C MET A 142 -11.07 -24.59 32.92
N ILE A 143 -12.16 -24.90 32.24
CA ILE A 143 -12.53 -24.25 30.97
C ILE A 143 -13.28 -22.98 31.32
N ILE A 144 -12.93 -21.88 30.68
CA ILE A 144 -13.69 -20.63 30.71
C ILE A 144 -14.18 -20.30 29.30
N ALA A 145 -15.47 -20.02 29.16
CA ALA A 145 -16.12 -19.73 27.89
C ALA A 145 -17.20 -18.67 28.12
N HIS A 146 -16.81 -17.40 28.05
CA HIS A 146 -17.69 -16.28 28.36
C HIS A 146 -17.45 -15.13 27.37
N PRO A 147 -17.79 -15.32 26.07
CA PRO A 147 -17.27 -14.44 25.04
C PRO A 147 -17.61 -12.98 25.25
N GLN A 148 -16.59 -12.13 25.23
CA GLN A 148 -16.70 -10.69 25.41
C GLN A 148 -16.23 -10.03 24.11
N PRO A 149 -17.13 -9.37 23.35
CA PRO A 149 -16.80 -8.93 22.00
C PRO A 149 -15.75 -7.83 22.01
N MET A 150 -14.91 -7.85 20.98
CA MET A 150 -13.96 -6.79 20.62
C MET A 150 -13.94 -6.68 19.10
N VAL A 151 -14.38 -5.55 18.54
CA VAL A 151 -14.13 -5.23 17.13
C VAL A 151 -12.65 -4.96 16.97
N THR A 152 -11.90 -5.96 16.48
CA THR A 152 -10.43 -5.91 16.43
C THR A 152 -9.88 -5.63 15.06
N ASP A 153 -10.68 -5.85 14.01
CA ASP A 153 -10.22 -5.59 12.64
C ASP A 153 -11.37 -5.23 11.69
N ILE A 154 -11.03 -4.49 10.64
CA ILE A 154 -11.90 -3.96 9.60
C ILE A 154 -11.20 -4.18 8.25
N VAL A 155 -11.86 -4.88 7.33
CA VAL A 155 -11.41 -4.96 5.94
C VAL A 155 -12.55 -4.73 4.96
N PHE A 156 -12.22 -4.41 3.71
CA PHE A 156 -13.21 -4.08 2.68
C PHE A 156 -13.12 -5.01 1.47
N ASP A 157 -14.28 -5.46 0.98
CA ASP A 157 -14.44 -6.22 -0.25
C ASP A 157 -15.41 -5.49 -1.17
N GLN A 158 -14.90 -4.84 -2.23
CA GLN A 158 -15.70 -4.11 -3.22
C GLN A 158 -16.68 -3.08 -2.60
N GLY A 159 -16.25 -2.44 -1.51
CA GLY A 159 -17.06 -1.46 -0.77
C GLY A 159 -17.89 -2.06 0.37
N ASP A 160 -18.06 -3.38 0.45
CA ASP A 160 -18.66 -4.01 1.63
C ASP A 160 -17.65 -4.10 2.77
N LEU A 161 -18.13 -3.88 3.98
CA LEU A 161 -17.38 -3.94 5.22
C LEU A 161 -17.35 -5.38 5.74
N ILE A 162 -16.21 -5.84 6.22
CA ILE A 162 -16.07 -7.11 6.94
C ILE A 162 -15.40 -6.81 8.27
N LEU A 163 -16.00 -7.29 9.36
CA LEU A 163 -15.55 -7.03 10.72
C LEU A 163 -15.02 -8.30 11.37
N GLY A 164 -13.82 -8.20 11.93
CA GLY A 164 -13.24 -9.22 12.79
C GLY A 164 -13.62 -8.93 14.24
N ILE A 165 -14.33 -9.86 14.88
CA ILE A 165 -14.75 -9.72 16.28
C ILE A 165 -14.04 -10.78 17.11
N ARG A 166 -13.13 -10.36 17.98
CA ARG A 166 -12.38 -11.21 18.91
C ARG A 166 -13.15 -11.39 20.23
N ASP A 167 -12.92 -12.52 20.89
CA ASP A 167 -13.29 -12.73 22.29
C ASP A 167 -12.17 -12.33 23.26
N ARG A 168 -12.43 -11.33 24.12
CA ARG A 168 -11.50 -10.84 25.15
C ARG A 168 -11.11 -11.89 26.20
N VAL A 169 -11.97 -12.85 26.54
CA VAL A 169 -11.67 -13.86 27.58
C VAL A 169 -10.42 -14.65 27.23
N ALA A 170 -10.23 -14.93 25.94
CA ALA A 170 -9.08 -15.65 25.45
C ALA A 170 -7.77 -14.85 25.55
N ASP A 171 -7.83 -13.52 25.67
CA ASP A 171 -6.69 -12.67 26.04
C ASP A 171 -6.45 -12.64 27.57
N GLN A 172 -7.51 -12.81 28.38
CA GLN A 172 -7.43 -12.75 29.84
C GLN A 172 -6.81 -14.01 30.47
N VAL A 173 -7.12 -15.21 29.96
CA VAL A 173 -6.86 -16.48 30.66
C VAL A 173 -5.93 -17.44 29.89
N GLY A 174 -5.71 -17.26 28.59
CA GLY A 174 -4.78 -18.10 27.81
C GLY A 174 -5.09 -19.60 27.85
N ASP A 175 -4.12 -20.43 27.44
CA ASP A 175 -4.23 -21.90 27.45
C ASP A 175 -3.42 -22.47 28.61
N ARG A 176 -4.04 -23.39 29.37
CA ARG A 176 -3.49 -24.03 30.57
C ARG A 176 -2.71 -23.10 31.52
N ALA A 177 -3.11 -21.83 31.60
CA ALA A 177 -2.42 -20.82 32.39
C ALA A 177 -2.90 -20.82 33.85
N GLY A 178 -2.10 -20.23 34.74
CA GLY A 178 -2.58 -19.91 36.10
C GLY A 178 -3.72 -18.90 36.05
N LYS A 179 -4.63 -18.94 37.03
CA LYS A 179 -5.68 -17.93 37.13
C LYS A 179 -5.04 -16.55 37.37
N PRO A 180 -5.34 -15.54 36.54
CA PRO A 180 -4.90 -14.17 36.79
C PRO A 180 -5.24 -13.72 38.22
N GLY A 181 -4.23 -13.22 38.93
CA GLY A 181 -4.36 -12.76 40.32
C GLY A 181 -4.33 -13.86 41.39
N ASP A 182 -4.24 -15.14 41.03
CA ASP A 182 -4.09 -16.25 41.98
C ASP A 182 -2.70 -16.89 41.83
N ASN A 183 -1.85 -16.69 42.83
CA ASN A 183 -0.48 -17.20 42.86
C ASN A 183 -0.33 -18.57 43.56
N THR A 184 -1.45 -19.22 43.93
CA THR A 184 -1.43 -20.49 44.65
C THR A 184 -1.16 -21.70 43.74
N ASN A 185 -1.21 -21.52 42.41
CA ASN A 185 -1.12 -22.58 41.39
C ASN A 185 -2.08 -23.75 41.66
N ALA A 186 -3.21 -23.50 42.35
CA ALA A 186 -4.11 -24.56 42.76
C ALA A 186 -4.80 -25.26 41.58
N ARG A 187 -5.03 -24.54 40.47
CA ARG A 187 -5.57 -25.07 39.20
C ARG A 187 -5.08 -24.25 38.00
N ILE A 188 -4.96 -24.90 36.86
CA ILE A 188 -4.74 -24.28 35.54
C ILE A 188 -6.07 -24.05 34.82
N TRP A 189 -6.09 -23.07 33.92
CA TRP A 189 -7.27 -22.54 33.26
C TRP A 189 -7.06 -22.47 31.75
N THR A 190 -8.12 -22.63 30.99
CA THR A 190 -8.07 -22.62 29.52
C THR A 190 -9.29 -21.88 28.99
N ALA A 191 -9.05 -20.81 28.24
CA ALA A 191 -10.13 -20.14 27.53
C ALA A 191 -10.48 -20.89 26.24
N TYR A 192 -11.77 -21.05 26.00
CA TYR A 192 -12.28 -21.37 24.67
C TYR A 192 -12.83 -20.08 24.08
N SER A 193 -12.04 -19.51 23.16
CA SER A 193 -12.44 -18.31 22.42
C SER A 193 -13.77 -18.56 21.70
N GLY A 194 -14.58 -17.53 21.56
CA GLY A 194 -15.76 -17.55 20.71
C GLY A 194 -15.85 -16.22 19.96
N GLY A 195 -14.94 -15.99 19.01
CA GLY A 195 -14.96 -14.84 18.12
C GLY A 195 -15.86 -15.05 16.90
N ASP A 196 -15.99 -14.03 16.07
CA ASP A 196 -16.89 -14.03 14.90
C ASP A 196 -16.30 -13.18 13.76
N MET A 197 -16.77 -13.41 12.54
CA MET A 197 -16.49 -12.59 11.36
C MET A 197 -17.80 -12.31 10.63
N VAL A 198 -18.17 -11.04 10.58
CA VAL A 198 -19.46 -10.60 10.02
C VAL A 198 -19.27 -9.69 8.82
N ARG A 199 -20.17 -9.80 7.84
CA ARG A 199 -20.23 -8.89 6.68
C ARG A 199 -21.28 -7.81 6.90
N ALA A 200 -21.00 -6.58 6.50
CA ALA A 200 -21.99 -5.52 6.37
C ALA A 200 -21.91 -4.95 4.95
N CYS A 201 -23.04 -4.91 4.26
CA CYS A 201 -23.05 -4.53 2.85
C CYS A 201 -23.39 -3.05 2.70
N ALA A 202 -22.71 -2.40 1.76
CA ALA A 202 -22.96 -1.02 1.44
C ALA A 202 -24.42 -0.84 0.98
N ASP A 203 -25.11 0.17 1.52
CA ASP A 203 -26.51 0.45 1.20
C ASP A 203 -26.69 1.35 -0.04
N GLY A 204 -25.58 1.82 -0.62
CA GLY A 204 -25.55 2.75 -1.75
C GLY A 204 -25.84 4.22 -1.40
N ALA A 205 -26.16 4.52 -0.14
CA ALA A 205 -26.35 5.86 0.42
C ALA A 205 -25.16 6.33 1.29
N GLY A 206 -24.07 5.54 1.33
CA GLY A 206 -22.87 5.82 2.13
C GLY A 206 -22.89 5.18 3.52
N GLY A 207 -23.84 4.28 3.79
CA GLY A 207 -23.91 3.48 5.01
C GLY A 207 -23.74 1.99 4.74
N TRP A 208 -23.69 1.20 5.81
CA TRP A 208 -23.58 -0.25 5.75
C TRP A 208 -24.65 -0.91 6.60
N THR A 209 -25.20 -2.01 6.11
CA THR A 209 -26.16 -2.83 6.85
C THR A 209 -25.54 -4.19 7.14
N MET A 210 -25.48 -4.57 8.42
CA MET A 210 -25.01 -5.89 8.84
C MET A 210 -25.81 -6.98 8.13
N GLU A 211 -25.13 -8.05 7.75
CA GLU A 211 -25.78 -9.26 7.23
C GLU A 211 -26.93 -9.72 8.12
N ALA A 212 -27.91 -10.41 7.54
CA ALA A 212 -28.99 -11.01 8.29
C ALA A 212 -29.37 -12.35 7.68
N ASN A 213 -29.34 -13.41 8.49
CA ASN A 213 -29.60 -14.78 8.07
C ASN A 213 -28.72 -15.20 6.89
N ALA A 214 -27.41 -14.90 6.98
CA ALA A 214 -26.43 -15.08 5.91
C ALA A 214 -26.72 -14.29 4.62
N VAL A 215 -27.58 -13.27 4.64
CA VAL A 215 -27.86 -12.43 3.46
C VAL A 215 -27.26 -11.06 3.64
N CYS A 216 -26.50 -10.62 2.64
CA CYS A 216 -25.86 -9.32 2.60
C CYS A 216 -25.92 -8.78 1.17
N GLY A 217 -26.46 -7.57 0.96
CA GLY A 217 -26.54 -6.96 -0.38
C GLY A 217 -27.38 -7.77 -1.40
N GLY A 218 -28.29 -8.63 -0.93
CA GLY A 218 -29.06 -9.55 -1.78
C GLY A 218 -28.33 -10.85 -2.16
N VAL A 219 -27.08 -11.04 -1.71
CA VAL A 219 -26.31 -12.28 -1.88
C VAL A 219 -26.48 -13.14 -0.64
N THR A 220 -26.71 -14.45 -0.84
CA THR A 220 -26.77 -15.44 0.25
C THR A 220 -25.43 -16.13 0.41
N GLY A 221 -24.87 -16.04 1.60
CA GLY A 221 -23.66 -16.74 2.03
C GLY A 221 -23.88 -18.20 2.41
N ALA A 222 -22.99 -18.74 3.24
CA ALA A 222 -22.87 -20.18 3.41
C ALA A 222 -23.74 -20.80 4.53
N GLY A 223 -24.26 -20.00 5.45
CA GLY A 223 -24.96 -20.49 6.65
C GLY A 223 -26.38 -19.93 6.87
N PRO A 224 -27.29 -19.81 5.88
CA PRO A 224 -28.65 -19.37 6.16
C PRO A 224 -29.41 -20.38 7.03
N GLY A 225 -30.14 -19.90 8.05
CA GLY A 225 -31.04 -20.69 8.89
C GLY A 225 -30.34 -21.63 9.87
N THR A 226 -29.08 -21.36 10.22
CA THR A 226 -28.31 -22.15 11.20
C THR A 226 -28.68 -21.82 12.65
N ASN A 227 -29.37 -20.69 12.89
CA ASN A 227 -29.51 -20.05 14.20
C ASN A 227 -28.17 -19.64 14.83
N GLU A 228 -27.18 -19.36 13.99
CA GLU A 228 -25.85 -18.87 14.36
C GLU A 228 -25.63 -17.58 13.56
N GLY A 229 -25.23 -16.49 14.20
CA GLY A 229 -24.97 -15.20 13.55
C GLY A 229 -26.17 -14.24 13.44
N PRO A 230 -25.94 -13.03 12.89
CA PRO A 230 -26.95 -11.99 12.71
C PRO A 230 -28.19 -12.50 11.97
N GLY A 231 -29.39 -12.23 12.49
CA GLY A 231 -30.65 -12.67 11.87
C GLY A 231 -30.86 -14.19 11.81
N GLY A 232 -30.00 -15.01 12.44
CA GLY A 232 -30.14 -16.47 12.52
C GLY A 232 -29.37 -17.26 11.45
N GLY A 233 -28.37 -16.65 10.82
CA GLY A 233 -27.47 -17.32 9.87
C GLY A 233 -26.20 -16.50 9.64
N GLU A 234 -25.10 -17.17 9.31
CA GLU A 234 -23.78 -16.57 9.04
C GLU A 234 -23.49 -16.55 7.55
N TYR A 235 -23.06 -15.41 7.04
CA TYR A 235 -22.56 -15.27 5.69
C TYR A 235 -21.28 -16.07 5.58
N TYR A 236 -20.30 -15.79 6.44
CA TYR A 236 -19.06 -16.54 6.52
C TYR A 236 -19.16 -17.69 7.51
N ARG A 237 -19.60 -18.85 7.02
CA ARG A 237 -19.77 -20.02 7.89
C ARG A 237 -18.42 -20.50 8.42
N ASP A 238 -18.23 -20.39 9.72
CA ASP A 238 -16.94 -20.66 10.36
C ASP A 238 -16.88 -22.02 11.09
N THR A 239 -17.95 -22.82 11.05
CA THR A 239 -18.02 -24.12 11.74
C THR A 239 -16.98 -25.15 11.25
N PHE A 240 -16.20 -25.71 12.17
CA PHE A 240 -15.37 -26.90 11.97
C PHE A 240 -16.12 -28.17 12.39
N SER A 241 -15.93 -29.25 11.64
CA SER A 241 -16.55 -30.55 11.94
C SER A 241 -15.53 -31.68 11.93
N LEU A 242 -15.51 -32.50 12.98
CA LEU A 242 -14.64 -33.67 13.08
C LEU A 242 -15.35 -34.79 13.84
N ASN A 243 -15.32 -36.03 13.34
CA ASN A 243 -15.87 -37.21 14.01
C ASN A 243 -17.34 -37.06 14.49
N GLY A 244 -18.16 -36.33 13.75
CA GLY A 244 -19.60 -36.22 14.02
C GLY A 244 -20.02 -35.13 15.01
N GLY A 245 -19.10 -34.27 15.45
CA GLY A 245 -19.46 -33.04 16.17
C GLY A 245 -18.79 -31.81 15.59
N THR A 246 -19.19 -30.66 16.13
CA THR A 246 -18.97 -29.34 15.52
C THR A 246 -18.41 -28.34 16.50
N HIS A 247 -17.49 -27.50 16.04
CA HIS A 247 -17.00 -26.30 16.74
C HIS A 247 -17.35 -25.08 15.87
N PRO A 248 -18.33 -24.26 16.27
CA PRO A 248 -18.60 -22.98 15.61
C PRO A 248 -17.79 -21.85 16.26
N GLU A 249 -17.84 -20.64 15.70
CA GLU A 249 -17.33 -19.39 16.31
C GLU A 249 -15.81 -19.38 16.44
N LEU A 250 -15.13 -19.73 15.35
CA LEU A 250 -13.70 -20.08 15.34
C LEU A 250 -12.77 -18.90 15.13
N ASN A 251 -13.33 -17.71 14.87
CA ASN A 251 -12.57 -16.53 14.52
C ASN A 251 -11.80 -15.97 15.73
N LEU A 252 -10.58 -15.49 15.50
CA LEU A 252 -9.71 -14.84 16.49
C LEU A 252 -9.61 -13.32 16.26
N GLY A 253 -10.34 -12.81 15.28
CA GLY A 253 -10.59 -11.38 15.04
C GLY A 253 -9.57 -10.62 14.20
N GLY A 254 -8.51 -11.27 13.70
CA GLY A 254 -7.61 -10.68 12.69
C GLY A 254 -8.02 -11.12 11.28
N LEU A 255 -8.10 -10.20 10.34
CA LEU A 255 -8.55 -10.39 8.97
C LEU A 255 -7.48 -9.89 7.98
N ALA A 256 -7.57 -10.34 6.73
CA ALA A 256 -6.82 -9.74 5.63
C ALA A 256 -7.60 -9.91 4.32
N GLN A 257 -7.83 -8.79 3.63
CA GLN A 257 -8.45 -8.76 2.32
C GLN A 257 -7.53 -8.02 1.35
N ALA A 258 -7.04 -8.72 0.33
CA ALA A 258 -6.29 -8.10 -0.76
C ALA A 258 -7.29 -7.53 -1.79
N PRO A 259 -7.21 -6.23 -2.15
CA PRO A 259 -8.05 -5.68 -3.21
C PRO A 259 -7.96 -6.50 -4.51
N GLY A 260 -9.11 -6.79 -5.13
CA GLY A 260 -9.20 -7.61 -6.34
C GLY A 260 -9.19 -9.14 -6.13
N PHE A 261 -8.93 -9.63 -4.92
CA PHE A 261 -9.03 -11.06 -4.60
C PHE A 261 -10.43 -11.42 -4.09
N THR A 262 -10.91 -12.60 -4.48
CA THR A 262 -12.27 -13.07 -4.15
C THR A 262 -12.40 -13.71 -2.77
N THR A 263 -11.35 -13.65 -1.95
CA THR A 263 -11.33 -14.30 -0.63
C THR A 263 -10.78 -13.39 0.46
N VAL A 264 -11.49 -13.34 1.57
CA VAL A 264 -11.00 -12.80 2.84
C VAL A 264 -10.30 -13.90 3.64
N ALA A 265 -9.18 -13.58 4.27
CA ALA A 265 -8.50 -14.44 5.23
C ALA A 265 -8.84 -14.02 6.67
N ALA A 266 -8.93 -14.97 7.60
CA ALA A 266 -9.03 -14.69 9.03
C ALA A 266 -8.15 -15.63 9.85
N THR A 267 -7.68 -15.13 10.99
CA THR A 267 -7.11 -15.98 12.03
C THR A 267 -8.21 -16.76 12.74
N THR A 268 -7.97 -18.07 12.90
CA THR A 268 -8.93 -19.01 13.47
C THR A 268 -8.24 -20.07 14.30
N TYR A 269 -9.02 -20.93 14.93
CA TYR A 269 -8.56 -22.24 15.38
C TYR A 269 -9.25 -23.39 14.65
N ASP A 270 -8.72 -24.61 14.80
CA ASP A 270 -9.28 -25.91 14.38
C ASP A 270 -9.46 -26.16 12.86
N TYR A 271 -8.45 -25.95 12.01
CA TYR A 271 -8.60 -26.09 10.54
C TYR A 271 -8.72 -27.54 10.03
N ALA A 272 -7.81 -28.42 10.44
CA ALA A 272 -7.74 -29.81 9.98
C ALA A 272 -7.91 -30.81 11.13
N GLN A 273 -7.53 -30.42 12.34
CA GLN A 273 -7.73 -31.15 13.60
C GLN A 273 -8.14 -30.15 14.68
N VAL A 274 -8.43 -30.66 15.88
CA VAL A 274 -8.64 -29.82 17.06
C VAL A 274 -7.32 -29.36 17.69
N PHE A 275 -7.38 -28.25 18.44
CA PHE A 275 -6.23 -27.63 19.14
C PHE A 275 -5.17 -27.09 18.16
N GLU A 276 -5.65 -26.41 17.12
CA GLU A 276 -4.82 -25.81 16.09
C GLU A 276 -5.03 -24.30 16.06
N GLY A 277 -3.96 -23.53 15.88
CA GLY A 277 -4.07 -22.16 15.36
C GLY A 277 -3.92 -22.20 13.85
N ALA A 278 -4.79 -21.50 13.14
CA ALA A 278 -4.86 -21.55 11.69
C ALA A 278 -5.22 -20.21 11.07
N VAL A 279 -4.89 -20.07 9.79
CA VAL A 279 -5.48 -19.05 8.92
C VAL A 279 -6.43 -19.76 7.97
N ARG A 280 -7.67 -19.28 7.89
CA ARG A 280 -8.66 -19.76 6.91
C ARG A 280 -9.00 -18.65 5.93
N LYS A 281 -9.41 -19.04 4.74
CA LYS A 281 -9.90 -18.14 3.71
C LYS A 281 -11.33 -18.51 3.33
N TRP A 282 -12.19 -17.52 3.20
CA TRP A 282 -13.56 -17.69 2.73
C TRP A 282 -13.76 -16.94 1.44
N ASN A 283 -14.59 -17.49 0.56
CA ASN A 283 -14.99 -16.81 -0.66
C ASN A 283 -15.98 -15.69 -0.33
N ASN A 284 -15.70 -14.48 -0.76
CA ASN A 284 -16.55 -13.32 -0.49
C ASN A 284 -17.89 -13.36 -1.20
N ALA A 285 -18.01 -14.05 -2.34
CA ALA A 285 -19.26 -14.16 -3.08
C ALA A 285 -20.20 -15.24 -2.55
N THR A 286 -19.68 -16.25 -1.83
CA THR A 286 -20.49 -17.39 -1.35
C THR A 286 -20.45 -17.58 0.15
N GLY A 287 -19.53 -16.91 0.85
CA GLY A 287 -19.30 -17.08 2.28
C GLY A 287 -18.76 -18.45 2.68
N ALA A 288 -18.45 -19.32 1.71
CA ALA A 288 -17.95 -20.67 1.96
C ALA A 288 -16.44 -20.67 2.17
N GLN A 289 -15.96 -21.53 3.08
CA GLN A 289 -14.52 -21.73 3.27
C GLN A 289 -13.87 -22.23 1.96
N ALA A 290 -12.90 -21.47 1.45
CA ALA A 290 -12.22 -21.74 0.19
C ALA A 290 -10.92 -22.51 0.40
N SER A 291 -10.12 -22.13 1.40
CA SER A 291 -8.83 -22.76 1.72
C SER A 291 -8.39 -22.38 3.13
N GLY A 292 -7.21 -22.85 3.54
CA GLY A 292 -6.60 -22.47 4.81
C GLY A 292 -5.27 -23.18 5.01
N ALA A 293 -4.58 -22.77 6.06
CA ALA A 293 -3.35 -23.38 6.51
C ALA A 293 -3.32 -23.41 8.05
N ARG A 294 -2.86 -24.53 8.59
CA ARG A 294 -2.52 -24.63 9.99
C ARG A 294 -1.18 -23.96 10.25
N ILE A 295 -1.12 -23.13 11.29
CA ILE A 295 0.11 -22.48 11.75
C ILE A 295 0.79 -23.35 12.82
N TYR A 296 0.03 -23.75 13.83
CA TYR A 296 0.51 -24.65 14.88
C TYR A 296 -0.54 -25.68 15.25
N ARG A 297 -0.10 -26.76 15.88
CA ARG A 297 -0.95 -27.78 16.48
C ARG A 297 -0.40 -28.19 17.81
N GLU A 298 -1.27 -28.25 18.79
CA GLU A 298 -0.98 -28.90 20.05
C GLU A 298 -1.15 -30.42 19.92
N THR A 299 -0.10 -31.18 20.25
CA THR A 299 -0.13 -32.65 20.31
C THR A 299 0.37 -33.13 21.67
N GLY A 300 -0.33 -34.10 22.26
CA GLY A 300 -0.13 -34.50 23.66
C GLY A 300 1.33 -34.77 24.02
N GLY A 301 1.83 -34.00 24.99
CA GLY A 301 3.20 -34.08 25.52
C GLY A 301 3.91 -32.74 25.59
N GLU A 302 3.60 -31.82 24.68
CA GLU A 302 4.20 -30.48 24.58
C GLU A 302 3.07 -29.44 24.58
N TRP A 303 2.82 -28.85 25.76
CA TRP A 303 1.76 -27.85 26.01
C TRP A 303 2.34 -26.44 25.81
N GLU A 304 2.86 -26.18 24.62
CA GLU A 304 3.70 -25.00 24.32
C GLU A 304 2.98 -23.95 23.47
N TYR A 305 1.74 -24.22 23.05
CA TYR A 305 0.99 -23.38 22.13
C TYR A 305 -0.30 -22.82 22.75
N PHE A 306 -0.92 -21.88 22.06
CA PHE A 306 -2.12 -21.18 22.52
C PHE A 306 -3.43 -21.96 22.32
N SER A 307 -3.38 -23.18 21.79
CA SER A 307 -4.54 -24.05 21.64
C SER A 307 -5.76 -23.37 20.99
N LYS A 308 -6.90 -23.24 21.69
CA LYS A 308 -8.14 -22.56 21.25
C LYS A 308 -8.30 -21.12 21.78
N THR A 309 -7.20 -20.51 22.17
CA THR A 309 -7.17 -19.15 22.70
C THR A 309 -6.66 -18.20 21.61
N ASN A 310 -6.53 -16.91 21.92
CA ASN A 310 -6.09 -15.90 20.95
C ASN A 310 -4.58 -15.99 20.71
N GLY A 311 -4.15 -17.04 20.01
CA GLY A 311 -2.73 -17.32 19.76
C GLY A 311 -2.17 -16.74 18.47
N LEU A 312 -3.01 -16.14 17.64
CA LEU A 312 -2.61 -15.48 16.40
C LEU A 312 -3.05 -14.02 16.45
N GLY A 313 -2.16 -13.14 15.99
CA GLY A 313 -2.40 -11.71 15.88
C GLY A 313 -3.15 -11.36 14.60
N ASP A 314 -2.91 -10.15 14.14
CA ASP A 314 -3.47 -9.64 12.89
C ASP A 314 -2.80 -10.25 11.65
N LEU A 315 -3.43 -10.11 10.48
CA LEU A 315 -2.92 -10.55 9.19
C LEU A 315 -2.69 -9.36 8.28
N GLU A 316 -1.52 -9.33 7.64
CA GLU A 316 -1.20 -8.28 6.68
C GLU A 316 -0.92 -8.86 5.30
N VAL A 317 -1.46 -8.22 4.28
CA VAL A 317 -1.20 -8.60 2.88
C VAL A 317 0.12 -7.98 2.46
N LEU A 318 1.13 -8.83 2.26
CA LEU A 318 2.36 -8.41 1.60
C LEU A 318 2.14 -8.36 0.10
N ASN A 319 1.83 -7.16 -0.42
CA ASN A 319 1.95 -6.88 -1.84
C ASN A 319 3.34 -6.29 -2.09
N GLU A 320 4.11 -6.90 -2.99
CA GLU A 320 5.30 -6.25 -3.50
C GLU A 320 4.90 -4.95 -4.20
N ALA A 321 5.62 -3.87 -3.91
CA ALA A 321 5.43 -2.61 -4.61
C ALA A 321 5.52 -2.85 -6.12
N ALA A 322 4.53 -2.36 -6.88
CA ALA A 322 4.58 -2.46 -8.34
C ALA A 322 5.91 -1.87 -8.84
N PRO A 323 6.65 -2.59 -9.71
CA PRO A 323 7.98 -2.17 -10.10
C PRO A 323 7.93 -0.85 -10.89
N LEU A 324 9.09 -0.20 -10.99
CA LEU A 324 9.34 0.82 -12.00
C LEU A 324 9.84 0.15 -13.27
N GLU A 325 9.37 0.64 -14.41
CA GLU A 325 9.86 0.30 -15.74
C GLU A 325 10.11 1.59 -16.52
N VAL A 326 11.31 1.73 -17.08
CA VAL A 326 11.71 2.90 -17.88
C VAL A 326 12.46 2.52 -19.14
N GLY A 327 12.26 3.31 -20.21
CA GLY A 327 12.84 3.10 -21.54
C GLY A 327 11.78 2.75 -22.57
N ASN A 328 12.14 2.77 -23.85
CA ASN A 328 11.23 2.37 -24.92
C ASN A 328 12.01 1.96 -26.18
N ARG A 329 12.48 2.90 -27.00
CA ARG A 329 12.93 2.62 -28.38
C ARG A 329 14.05 3.53 -28.88
N VAL A 330 14.90 2.97 -29.74
CA VAL A 330 15.88 3.69 -30.57
C VAL A 330 15.57 3.44 -32.05
N TRP A 331 15.44 4.49 -32.84
CA TRP A 331 15.02 4.39 -34.24
C TRP A 331 15.78 5.32 -35.20
N THR A 332 15.68 5.03 -36.49
CA THR A 332 16.15 5.88 -37.57
C THR A 332 15.04 6.85 -37.98
N ASP A 333 15.20 8.10 -37.58
CA ASP A 333 14.35 9.23 -38.00
C ASP A 333 14.78 9.66 -39.41
N THR A 334 13.97 9.30 -40.38
CA THR A 334 14.28 9.36 -41.81
C THR A 334 14.07 10.74 -42.41
N ASP A 335 13.21 11.56 -41.81
CA ASP A 335 12.93 12.93 -42.25
C ASP A 335 13.52 14.00 -41.30
N SER A 336 14.18 13.56 -40.22
CA SER A 336 14.90 14.38 -39.25
C SER A 336 14.00 15.29 -38.39
N ASN A 337 12.73 14.91 -38.21
CA ASN A 337 11.74 15.75 -37.53
C ASN A 337 11.66 15.53 -36.00
N GLY A 338 12.38 14.54 -35.45
CA GLY A 338 12.39 14.19 -34.03
C GLY A 338 11.17 13.41 -33.55
N THR A 339 10.31 12.96 -34.46
CA THR A 339 9.05 12.25 -34.22
C THR A 339 9.12 10.86 -34.84
N GLN A 340 8.50 9.88 -34.20
CA GLN A 340 8.40 8.51 -34.69
C GLN A 340 7.29 8.39 -35.72
N ASP A 341 7.66 8.31 -37.00
CA ASP A 341 6.72 8.20 -38.09
C ASP A 341 6.45 6.74 -38.53
N PRO A 342 5.25 6.44 -39.08
CA PRO A 342 4.96 5.12 -39.62
C PRO A 342 5.95 4.71 -40.72
N GLY A 343 6.62 3.58 -40.51
CA GLY A 343 7.56 3.00 -41.48
C GLY A 343 9.03 3.31 -41.18
N GLU A 344 9.32 4.11 -40.16
CA GLU A 344 10.68 4.39 -39.74
C GLU A 344 11.36 3.18 -39.10
N PRO A 345 12.55 2.76 -39.59
CA PRO A 345 13.24 1.59 -39.10
C PRO A 345 13.71 1.75 -37.65
N SER A 346 13.70 0.66 -36.88
CA SER A 346 14.36 0.62 -35.57
C SER A 346 15.86 0.35 -35.69
N ILE A 347 16.64 0.74 -34.66
CA ILE A 347 18.10 0.52 -34.62
C ILE A 347 18.44 -0.51 -33.54
N ALA A 348 18.87 -1.69 -33.97
CA ALA A 348 19.28 -2.79 -33.10
C ALA A 348 20.76 -2.68 -32.70
N GLY A 349 21.11 -3.20 -31.52
CA GLY A 349 22.49 -3.32 -31.05
C GLY A 349 23.08 -2.07 -30.39
N VAL A 350 22.30 -1.03 -30.15
CA VAL A 350 22.74 0.20 -29.49
C VAL A 350 22.86 -0.05 -27.99
N THR A 351 24.01 0.28 -27.41
CA THR A 351 24.20 0.21 -25.95
C THR A 351 23.62 1.46 -25.30
N VAL A 352 22.69 1.25 -24.38
CA VAL A 352 21.99 2.28 -23.60
C VAL A 352 22.31 2.06 -22.12
N THR A 353 22.60 3.11 -21.36
CA THR A 353 22.95 3.01 -19.94
C THR A 353 22.03 3.85 -19.06
N LEU A 354 21.72 3.34 -17.86
CA LEU A 354 20.97 4.04 -16.82
C LEU A 354 21.94 4.54 -15.74
N HIS A 355 21.83 5.81 -15.36
CA HIS A 355 22.67 6.46 -14.35
C HIS A 355 21.83 7.09 -13.24
N ASP A 356 22.37 7.13 -12.02
CA ASP A 356 21.79 7.88 -10.89
C ASP A 356 22.21 9.36 -10.89
N SER A 357 21.65 10.11 -9.93
CA SER A 357 21.91 11.55 -9.72
C SER A 357 23.37 11.91 -9.42
N SER A 358 24.21 10.95 -9.05
CA SER A 358 25.65 11.15 -8.88
C SER A 358 26.44 10.93 -10.17
N GLY A 359 25.77 10.47 -11.23
CA GLY A 359 26.33 10.05 -12.51
C GLY A 359 26.82 8.60 -12.53
N ALA A 360 26.62 7.82 -11.45
CA ALA A 360 27.05 6.44 -11.40
C ALA A 360 26.15 5.56 -12.26
N GLN A 361 26.76 4.68 -13.06
CA GLN A 361 26.02 3.75 -13.91
C GLN A 361 25.37 2.65 -13.06
N LEU A 362 24.06 2.52 -13.15
CA LEU A 362 23.26 1.49 -12.48
C LEU A 362 23.10 0.24 -13.34
N ALA A 363 22.89 0.40 -14.64
CA ALA A 363 22.61 -0.69 -15.56
C ALA A 363 23.00 -0.35 -17.01
N ALA A 364 23.10 -1.37 -17.86
CA ALA A 364 23.31 -1.24 -19.30
C ALA A 364 22.44 -2.27 -20.06
N ALA A 365 21.77 -1.80 -21.11
CA ALA A 365 20.98 -2.60 -22.04
C ALA A 365 21.52 -2.45 -23.45
N VAL A 366 21.21 -3.40 -24.33
CA VAL A 366 21.51 -3.38 -25.76
C VAL A 366 20.20 -3.53 -26.52
N THR A 367 19.88 -2.57 -27.39
CA THR A 367 18.60 -2.56 -28.10
C THR A 367 18.37 -3.84 -28.91
N ASP A 368 17.16 -4.36 -28.87
CA ASP A 368 16.79 -5.56 -29.62
C ASP A 368 16.54 -5.28 -31.12
N ALA A 369 16.08 -6.30 -31.86
CA ALA A 369 15.78 -6.19 -33.29
C ALA A 369 14.72 -5.13 -33.63
N ASN A 370 13.87 -4.75 -32.67
CA ASN A 370 12.87 -3.70 -32.79
C ASN A 370 13.34 -2.37 -32.20
N GLY A 371 14.63 -2.26 -31.82
CA GLY A 371 15.21 -1.06 -31.23
C GLY A 371 14.86 -0.86 -29.77
N ASN A 372 14.23 -1.85 -29.13
CA ASN A 372 13.67 -1.64 -27.79
C ASN A 372 14.70 -1.85 -26.70
N TYR A 373 14.56 -1.11 -25.60
CA TYR A 373 15.30 -1.33 -24.35
C TYR A 373 14.41 -1.04 -23.13
N LEU A 374 14.72 -1.67 -22.00
CA LEU A 374 13.96 -1.50 -20.75
C LEU A 374 14.85 -1.70 -19.52
N PHE A 375 14.67 -0.84 -18.52
CA PHE A 375 15.25 -0.97 -17.20
C PHE A 375 14.13 -1.10 -16.17
N SER A 376 14.26 -2.05 -15.25
CA SER A 376 13.29 -2.26 -14.18
C SER A 376 13.96 -2.62 -12.85
N ASN A 377 13.38 -2.12 -11.76
CA ASN A 377 13.74 -2.55 -10.41
C ASN A 377 13.00 -3.82 -9.96
N GLY A 378 12.01 -4.28 -10.73
CA GLY A 378 11.22 -5.46 -10.44
C GLY A 378 11.99 -6.76 -10.59
N ALA A 379 11.44 -7.82 -9.97
CA ALA A 379 11.97 -9.17 -10.14
C ALA A 379 11.74 -9.66 -11.58
N GLY A 380 12.79 -10.20 -12.20
CA GLY A 380 12.70 -10.72 -13.56
C GLY A 380 13.99 -11.33 -14.07
N THR A 381 13.95 -11.84 -15.31
CA THR A 381 15.10 -12.47 -15.97
C THR A 381 15.69 -11.51 -17.00
N ASN A 382 16.97 -11.18 -16.84
CA ASN A 382 17.65 -10.26 -17.76
C ASN A 382 17.79 -10.86 -19.16
N THR A 383 17.57 -10.01 -20.16
CA THR A 383 17.98 -10.22 -21.55
C THR A 383 19.00 -9.15 -21.93
N ALA A 384 19.42 -9.10 -23.20
CA ALA A 384 20.28 -8.01 -23.66
C ALA A 384 19.55 -6.66 -23.61
N SER A 385 18.28 -6.60 -24.03
CA SER A 385 17.50 -5.36 -24.10
C SER A 385 16.70 -5.03 -22.85
N VAL A 386 16.44 -6.01 -21.97
CA VAL A 386 15.62 -5.83 -20.77
C VAL A 386 16.40 -6.22 -19.53
N ILE A 387 16.59 -5.27 -18.62
CA ILE A 387 17.37 -5.44 -17.39
C ILE A 387 16.48 -5.25 -16.17
N TYR A 388 16.33 -6.32 -15.37
CA TYR A 388 15.55 -6.37 -14.13
C TYR A 388 16.46 -6.29 -12.89
N ASN A 389 15.83 -6.23 -11.72
CA ASN A 389 16.48 -6.28 -10.41
C ASN A 389 17.47 -5.12 -10.15
N ILE A 390 17.22 -3.94 -10.72
CA ILE A 390 18.09 -2.76 -10.55
C ILE A 390 17.78 -2.09 -9.21
N SER A 391 18.52 -2.46 -8.15
CA SER A 391 18.28 -1.95 -6.79
C SER A 391 18.51 -0.44 -6.63
N GLY A 392 19.29 0.19 -7.52
CA GLY A 392 19.53 1.64 -7.51
C GLY A 392 18.44 2.48 -8.18
N LEU A 393 17.46 1.85 -8.84
CA LEU A 393 16.30 2.51 -9.43
C LEU A 393 15.15 2.49 -8.40
N THR A 394 14.98 3.58 -7.67
CA THR A 394 14.07 3.71 -6.53
C THR A 394 12.90 4.64 -6.81
N TYR A 395 11.82 4.51 -6.05
CA TYR A 395 10.62 5.34 -6.16
C TYR A 395 10.84 6.77 -5.68
N ASN A 396 10.04 7.72 -6.18
CA ASN A 396 10.02 9.14 -5.76
C ASN A 396 11.43 9.77 -5.70
N THR A 397 12.28 9.45 -6.67
CA THR A 397 13.69 9.84 -6.68
C THR A 397 13.97 10.64 -7.94
N SER A 398 14.62 11.80 -7.76
CA SER A 398 14.95 12.70 -8.87
C SER A 398 16.36 12.51 -9.41
N GLY A 399 16.55 12.88 -10.67
CA GLY A 399 17.86 13.02 -11.30
C GLY A 399 18.46 11.73 -11.85
N TYR A 400 17.64 10.77 -12.29
CA TYR A 400 18.15 9.68 -13.12
C TYR A 400 18.42 10.15 -14.53
N GLU A 401 19.28 9.43 -15.25
CA GLU A 401 19.56 9.70 -16.66
C GLU A 401 19.65 8.42 -17.47
N ILE A 402 19.07 8.43 -18.67
CA ILE A 402 19.33 7.44 -19.71
C ILE A 402 20.33 8.04 -20.68
N ARG A 403 21.39 7.30 -21.00
CA ARG A 403 22.49 7.77 -21.86
C ARG A 403 22.81 6.78 -22.97
N ILE A 404 23.15 7.32 -24.14
CA ILE A 404 23.78 6.61 -25.26
C ILE A 404 25.14 7.26 -25.48
N ALA A 405 26.17 6.69 -24.85
CA ALA A 405 27.55 7.17 -24.99
C ALA A 405 28.06 6.93 -26.42
N ASN A 406 28.90 7.85 -26.92
CA ASN A 406 29.37 7.84 -28.31
C ASN A 406 28.19 7.72 -29.30
N ALA A 407 27.10 8.45 -29.04
CA ALA A 407 26.00 8.64 -29.96
C ALA A 407 26.49 9.33 -31.24
N GLU A 408 27.49 10.21 -31.13
CA GLU A 408 28.13 10.90 -32.25
C GLU A 408 29.66 10.95 -32.10
N GLY A 409 30.36 11.44 -33.13
CA GLY A 409 31.82 11.68 -33.11
C GLY A 409 32.67 10.52 -33.62
N GLY A 410 34.00 10.63 -33.47
CA GLY A 410 34.96 9.70 -34.08
C GLY A 410 34.96 8.27 -33.50
N SER A 411 34.35 8.08 -32.33
CA SER A 411 34.23 6.78 -31.64
C SER A 411 32.79 6.27 -31.60
N GLN A 412 31.94 6.76 -32.52
CA GLN A 412 30.52 6.44 -32.59
C GLN A 412 30.25 4.93 -32.53
N GLN A 413 29.20 4.52 -31.82
CA GLN A 413 28.81 3.11 -31.78
C GLN A 413 28.53 2.59 -33.20
N ALA A 414 28.97 1.37 -33.51
CA ALA A 414 28.84 0.81 -34.87
C ALA A 414 27.40 0.83 -35.45
N PRO A 415 26.33 0.55 -34.67
CA PRO A 415 24.96 0.64 -35.17
C PRO A 415 24.49 2.06 -35.51
N LEU A 416 25.15 3.08 -34.96
CA LEU A 416 24.83 4.50 -35.16
C LEU A 416 25.70 5.15 -36.25
N SER A 417 26.56 4.37 -36.92
CA SER A 417 27.55 4.91 -37.86
C SER A 417 26.93 5.78 -38.94
N GLY A 418 27.32 7.06 -38.97
CA GLY A 418 26.84 8.04 -39.95
C GLY A 418 25.46 8.63 -39.64
N LEU A 419 24.92 8.36 -38.45
CA LEU A 419 23.70 8.97 -37.95
C LEU A 419 24.02 10.05 -36.90
N PHE A 420 23.05 10.94 -36.65
CA PHE A 420 23.12 12.07 -35.74
C PHE A 420 21.84 12.12 -34.90
N VAL A 421 21.94 12.56 -33.65
CA VAL A 421 20.80 12.68 -32.73
C VAL A 421 19.83 13.72 -33.28
N THR A 422 18.53 13.40 -33.28
CA THR A 422 17.49 14.30 -33.78
C THR A 422 16.98 15.25 -32.71
N ALA A 423 16.06 16.14 -33.07
CA ALA A 423 15.54 17.12 -32.13
C ALA A 423 14.84 16.43 -30.95
N ALA A 424 15.18 16.85 -29.74
CA ALA A 424 14.52 16.37 -28.53
C ALA A 424 13.17 17.08 -28.31
N ASN A 425 12.17 16.39 -27.77
CA ASN A 425 10.85 16.88 -27.40
C ASN A 425 10.09 17.58 -28.55
N ALA A 426 10.07 16.94 -29.73
CA ALA A 426 9.58 17.55 -30.97
C ALA A 426 8.06 17.42 -31.18
N ASP A 427 7.37 16.51 -30.49
CA ASP A 427 5.92 16.28 -30.59
C ASP A 427 5.35 15.88 -29.20
N ALA A 428 4.28 15.09 -29.17
CA ALA A 428 3.79 14.47 -27.96
C ALA A 428 4.77 13.38 -27.48
N ASP A 429 5.13 13.48 -26.20
CA ASP A 429 6.00 12.60 -25.38
C ASP A 429 5.96 11.10 -25.76
N GLN A 430 4.80 10.56 -26.15
CA GLN A 430 4.67 9.14 -26.51
C GLN A 430 5.42 8.71 -27.78
N ARG A 431 5.87 9.65 -28.61
CA ARG A 431 6.38 9.36 -29.96
C ARG A 431 7.47 10.32 -30.43
N ASP A 432 8.05 11.14 -29.59
CA ASP A 432 9.19 11.96 -29.97
C ASP A 432 10.49 11.38 -29.43
N SER A 433 11.60 12.03 -29.78
CA SER A 433 12.91 11.71 -29.22
C SER A 433 13.06 12.55 -27.96
N ASP A 434 13.49 11.97 -26.86
CA ASP A 434 13.79 12.75 -25.64
C ASP A 434 15.27 13.11 -25.54
N GLY A 435 16.12 12.29 -26.18
CA GLY A 435 17.56 12.42 -26.08
C GLY A 435 18.09 13.72 -26.63
N ALA A 436 18.71 14.54 -25.78
CA ALA A 436 19.49 15.71 -26.20
C ALA A 436 20.98 15.34 -26.23
N LEU A 437 21.73 15.90 -27.19
CA LEU A 437 23.17 15.67 -27.27
C LEU A 437 23.94 16.57 -26.28
N ASP A 438 24.76 15.95 -25.43
CA ASP A 438 25.76 16.58 -24.58
C ASP A 438 27.15 16.02 -24.92
N GLY A 439 27.97 16.86 -25.56
CA GLY A 439 29.24 16.42 -26.16
C GLY A 439 29.01 15.37 -27.25
N THR A 440 29.37 14.11 -26.97
CA THR A 440 29.14 12.96 -27.88
C THR A 440 28.11 11.97 -27.35
N THR A 441 27.40 12.31 -26.27
CA THR A 441 26.46 11.43 -25.59
C THR A 441 25.05 11.96 -25.78
N ALA A 442 24.13 11.13 -26.28
CA ALA A 442 22.72 11.46 -26.24
C ALA A 442 22.18 11.11 -24.84
N GLN A 443 21.45 12.01 -24.19
CA GLN A 443 20.94 11.76 -22.85
C GLN A 443 19.59 12.43 -22.57
N VAL A 444 18.81 11.80 -21.69
CA VAL A 444 17.56 12.34 -21.12
C VAL A 444 17.60 12.16 -19.61
N ALA A 445 17.27 13.22 -18.86
CA ALA A 445 17.13 13.19 -17.42
C ALA A 445 15.66 12.99 -17.02
N PHE A 446 15.42 12.23 -15.95
CA PHE A 446 14.07 11.97 -15.47
C PHE A 446 14.00 11.71 -13.96
N ASP A 447 12.78 11.82 -13.45
CA ASP A 447 12.42 11.52 -12.06
C ASP A 447 11.47 10.33 -12.03
N THR A 448 11.52 9.54 -10.96
CA THR A 448 10.61 8.42 -10.74
C THR A 448 9.47 8.80 -9.80
N GLY A 449 8.30 8.21 -10.02
CA GLY A 449 7.13 8.38 -9.14
C GLY A 449 6.98 7.27 -8.10
N ALA A 450 5.77 7.15 -7.57
CA ALA A 450 5.36 6.07 -6.67
C ALA A 450 5.42 4.69 -7.37
N PRO A 451 5.32 3.57 -6.63
CA PRO A 451 5.25 2.24 -7.22
C PRO A 451 4.26 2.13 -8.39
N GLY A 452 4.69 1.51 -9.50
CA GLY A 452 3.92 1.38 -10.74
C GLY A 452 3.90 2.62 -11.64
N ALA A 453 4.61 3.70 -11.30
CA ALA A 453 4.79 4.86 -12.17
C ALA A 453 5.79 4.57 -13.30
N ASN A 454 5.42 3.65 -14.18
CA ASN A 454 6.23 3.25 -15.34
C ASN A 454 6.21 4.37 -16.38
N ASN A 455 7.37 4.62 -17.01
CA ASN A 455 7.47 5.56 -18.12
C ASN A 455 8.17 4.92 -19.32
N HIS A 456 7.39 4.66 -20.37
CA HIS A 456 7.87 4.13 -21.63
C HIS A 456 7.86 5.19 -22.74
N THR A 457 8.19 6.44 -22.43
CA THR A 457 8.35 7.51 -23.43
C THR A 457 9.80 7.79 -23.78
N TYR A 458 10.75 7.45 -22.89
CA TYR A 458 12.16 7.73 -23.13
C TYR A 458 12.72 7.03 -24.38
N ASP A 459 12.83 7.80 -25.46
CA ASP A 459 13.05 7.37 -26.82
C ASP A 459 14.22 8.17 -27.44
N PHE A 460 14.95 7.57 -28.38
CA PHE A 460 16.09 8.22 -29.06
C PHE A 460 16.02 8.09 -30.59
N GLY A 461 15.84 9.23 -31.26
CA GLY A 461 15.83 9.33 -32.72
C GLY A 461 17.20 9.65 -33.29
N PHE A 462 17.54 9.00 -34.40
CA PHE A 462 18.80 9.20 -35.11
C PHE A 462 18.58 9.37 -36.62
N SER A 463 19.14 10.41 -37.21
CA SER A 463 19.00 10.69 -38.64
C SER A 463 20.34 10.71 -39.38
N SER A 464 20.32 10.36 -40.67
CA SER A 464 21.48 10.53 -41.55
C SER A 464 21.80 12.00 -41.88
N THR A 465 20.88 12.90 -41.56
CA THR A 465 21.06 14.34 -41.69
C THR A 465 21.64 14.87 -40.39
N ALA A 466 22.86 15.40 -40.44
CA ALA A 466 23.38 16.17 -39.32
C ALA A 466 22.53 17.43 -39.15
N LEU A 467 22.06 17.67 -37.93
CA LEU A 467 21.39 18.93 -37.57
C LEU A 467 22.43 19.99 -37.18
N PRO A 468 22.19 21.28 -37.48
CA PRO A 468 23.04 22.34 -36.96
C PRO A 468 22.91 22.41 -35.43
N GLN A 469 24.04 22.48 -34.72
CA GLN A 469 24.07 22.63 -33.27
C GLN A 469 24.73 23.96 -32.90
N ILE A 470 24.08 24.71 -32.01
CA ILE A 470 24.56 26.02 -31.56
C ILE A 470 24.57 26.12 -30.05
N GLU A 471 25.62 26.75 -29.53
CA GLU A 471 25.67 27.26 -28.16
C GLU A 471 25.58 28.80 -28.23
N ILE A 472 24.71 29.39 -27.41
CA ILE A 472 24.57 30.85 -27.29
C ILE A 472 24.90 31.26 -25.85
N VAL A 473 25.97 32.04 -25.68
CA VAL A 473 26.38 32.56 -24.37
C VAL A 473 26.26 34.08 -24.38
N LYS A 474 25.47 34.63 -23.44
CA LYS A 474 25.39 36.08 -23.18
C LYS A 474 26.17 36.42 -21.91
N GLN A 475 27.27 37.14 -22.08
CA GLN A 475 28.14 37.54 -20.97
C GLN A 475 28.07 39.05 -20.76
N LEU A 476 27.81 39.48 -19.51
CA LEU A 476 27.96 40.88 -19.10
C LEU A 476 29.45 41.24 -19.07
N ASN A 477 29.85 42.26 -19.84
CA ASN A 477 31.23 42.75 -19.84
C ASN A 477 31.45 43.88 -18.84
N THR A 478 30.41 44.67 -18.56
CA THR A 478 30.52 45.82 -17.65
C THR A 478 30.53 45.35 -16.18
N PRO A 479 31.58 45.67 -15.40
CA PRO A 479 31.61 45.34 -13.97
C PRO A 479 30.49 46.04 -13.20
N LEU A 480 29.89 45.33 -12.26
CA LEU A 480 28.88 45.87 -11.35
C LEU A 480 29.52 46.39 -10.05
N PRO A 481 28.91 47.38 -9.37
CA PRO A 481 27.67 48.08 -9.74
C PRO A 481 27.87 49.16 -10.80
N VAL A 482 26.81 49.46 -11.56
CA VAL A 482 26.76 50.53 -12.56
C VAL A 482 25.78 51.62 -12.11
N THR A 483 26.08 52.88 -12.44
CA THR A 483 25.20 54.02 -12.13
C THR A 483 24.17 54.23 -13.24
N VAL A 484 23.03 54.83 -12.90
CA VAL A 484 22.00 55.22 -13.89
C VAL A 484 22.61 56.11 -14.97
N GLY A 485 22.38 55.76 -16.24
CA GLY A 485 22.94 56.43 -17.42
C GLY A 485 24.33 55.94 -17.87
N ALA A 486 24.96 55.00 -17.15
CA ALA A 486 26.18 54.36 -17.61
C ALA A 486 25.90 53.34 -18.72
N LEU A 487 26.82 53.22 -19.69
CA LEU A 487 26.74 52.19 -20.72
C LEU A 487 27.06 50.81 -20.14
N ILE A 488 26.17 49.86 -20.40
CA ILE A 488 26.34 48.44 -20.08
C ILE A 488 26.56 47.70 -21.40
N SER A 489 27.59 46.85 -21.47
CA SER A 489 27.88 46.06 -22.67
C SER A 489 27.80 44.57 -22.37
N PHE A 490 27.27 43.83 -23.34
CA PHE A 490 27.19 42.38 -23.33
C PHE A 490 27.96 41.84 -24.54
N THR A 491 28.59 40.67 -24.37
CA THR A 491 29.08 39.86 -25.48
C THR A 491 28.10 38.70 -25.66
N ILE A 492 27.47 38.61 -26.83
CA ILE A 492 26.76 37.39 -27.24
C ILE A 492 27.71 36.59 -28.13
N ARG A 493 28.13 35.43 -27.66
CA ARG A 493 28.90 34.46 -28.44
C ARG A 493 27.97 33.38 -28.93
N ILE A 494 27.93 33.19 -30.23
CA ILE A 494 27.29 32.05 -30.88
C ILE A 494 28.42 31.13 -31.34
N THR A 495 28.43 29.91 -30.84
CA THR A 495 29.37 28.87 -31.24
C THR A 495 28.60 27.83 -32.05
N ASN A 496 29.00 27.59 -33.30
CA ASN A 496 28.57 26.38 -34.00
C ASN A 496 29.32 25.21 -33.35
N THR A 497 28.62 24.45 -32.52
CA THR A 497 29.17 23.27 -31.83
C THR A 497 29.01 22.01 -32.68
N GLY A 498 28.21 22.08 -33.75
CA GLY A 498 27.94 20.97 -34.65
C GLY A 498 28.90 20.88 -35.83
N THR A 499 28.68 19.86 -36.66
CA THR A 499 29.47 19.59 -37.88
C THR A 499 28.88 20.24 -39.14
N VAL A 500 27.63 20.70 -39.06
CA VAL A 500 26.94 21.40 -40.15
C VAL A 500 27.39 22.84 -40.20
N SER A 501 27.82 23.33 -41.37
CA SER A 501 28.13 24.75 -41.54
C SER A 501 26.86 25.59 -41.48
N ILE A 502 26.77 26.46 -40.48
CA ILE A 502 25.67 27.43 -40.34
C ILE A 502 25.99 28.63 -41.22
N THR A 503 25.20 28.80 -42.28
CA THR A 503 25.39 29.89 -43.25
C THR A 503 24.62 31.15 -42.87
N GLN A 504 23.49 31.01 -42.19
CA GLN A 504 22.66 32.10 -41.69
C GLN A 504 21.95 31.68 -40.39
N LEU A 505 21.95 32.55 -39.38
CA LEU A 505 21.24 32.34 -38.11
C LEU A 505 20.59 33.67 -37.67
N PRO A 506 19.25 33.79 -37.70
CA PRO A 506 18.58 34.96 -37.13
C PRO A 506 18.63 34.90 -35.60
N LEU A 507 19.18 35.92 -34.96
CA LEU A 507 19.22 36.07 -33.49
C LEU A 507 18.38 37.28 -33.09
N THR A 508 17.48 37.11 -32.11
CA THR A 508 16.76 38.21 -31.47
C THR A 508 17.12 38.24 -29.99
N ASP A 509 17.62 39.37 -29.50
CA ASP A 509 17.87 39.61 -28.07
C ASP A 509 16.88 40.67 -27.56
N VAL A 510 16.16 40.35 -26.49
CA VAL A 510 15.12 41.22 -25.91
C VAL A 510 15.59 41.70 -24.54
N TYR A 511 15.40 42.98 -24.26
CA TYR A 511 15.72 43.60 -22.97
C TYR A 511 14.55 44.45 -22.47
N ASP A 512 14.47 44.62 -21.14
CA ASP A 512 13.43 45.43 -20.52
C ASP A 512 13.75 46.93 -20.66
N THR A 513 12.97 47.61 -21.50
CA THR A 513 13.08 49.04 -21.79
C THR A 513 12.83 49.96 -20.59
N THR A 514 12.30 49.43 -19.48
CA THR A 514 12.16 50.15 -18.22
C THR A 514 13.52 50.42 -17.58
N TYR A 515 14.50 49.53 -17.80
CA TYR A 515 15.80 49.55 -17.12
C TYR A 515 16.97 49.81 -18.05
N LEU A 516 16.85 49.42 -19.32
CA LEU A 516 17.91 49.51 -20.32
C LEU A 516 17.37 50.19 -21.57
N ASP A 517 18.17 51.07 -22.16
CA ASP A 517 17.93 51.60 -23.49
C ASP A 517 19.05 51.10 -24.42
N TYR A 518 18.70 50.77 -25.66
CA TYR A 518 19.69 50.29 -26.61
C TYR A 518 20.56 51.44 -27.09
N SER A 519 21.88 51.27 -26.95
CA SER A 519 22.84 52.24 -27.44
C SER A 519 23.34 51.87 -28.84
N THR A 520 24.13 50.79 -28.94
CA THR A 520 24.83 50.40 -30.17
C THR A 520 25.23 48.93 -30.10
N THR A 521 25.26 48.25 -31.24
CA THR A 521 26.01 47.00 -31.44
C THR A 521 27.34 47.29 -32.14
N ALA A 522 28.34 46.45 -31.88
CA ALA A 522 29.58 46.41 -32.66
C ALA A 522 29.76 44.97 -33.14
N ASP A 523 29.98 44.79 -34.45
CA ASP A 523 30.21 43.47 -35.02
C ASP A 523 31.46 42.82 -34.41
N ALA A 524 31.32 41.56 -33.99
CA ALA A 524 32.48 40.75 -33.67
C ALA A 524 33.25 40.47 -34.97
N THR A 525 34.57 40.62 -34.94
CA THR A 525 35.47 40.34 -36.06
C THR A 525 35.41 38.83 -36.43
N GLY A 526 34.52 38.47 -37.36
CA GLY A 526 34.30 37.10 -37.82
C GLY A 526 33.73 37.07 -39.27
N PRO A 527 33.73 35.90 -39.93
CA PRO A 527 33.48 35.78 -41.38
C PRO A 527 32.04 36.06 -41.83
N ASN A 528 31.08 36.29 -40.92
CA ASN A 528 29.70 36.64 -41.23
C ASN A 528 29.26 37.80 -40.31
N PRO A 529 29.18 39.05 -40.80
CA PRO A 529 28.75 40.19 -39.99
C PRO A 529 27.26 40.07 -39.64
N ALA A 530 26.88 40.52 -38.44
CA ALA A 530 25.47 40.67 -38.10
C ALA A 530 24.91 41.82 -38.95
N THR A 531 23.77 41.61 -39.58
CA THR A 531 23.03 42.67 -40.27
C THR A 531 21.72 42.88 -39.52
N GLU A 532 21.36 44.14 -39.28
CA GLU A 532 20.12 44.48 -38.55
C GLU A 532 18.86 43.93 -39.26
N PRO A 533 17.72 43.76 -38.54
CA PRO A 533 16.40 43.80 -39.15
C PRO A 533 16.09 45.16 -39.79
#